data_AF-A0A268JZN7-F1
#
_entry.id   AF-A0A268JZN7-F1
#
_cell.length_a   1.000
_cell.length_b   1.000
_cell.length_c   1.000
_cell.angle_alpha   90.00
_cell.angle_beta   90.00
_cell.angle_gamma   90.00
#
_symmetry.space_group_name_H-M   'P 1'
#
loop_
_entity.id
_entity.type
_entity.pdbx_description
1 polymer ?
#
loop_
_entity_poly.entity_id
_entity_poly.type
_entity_poly.pdbx_seq_one_letter_code
_entity_poly.pdbx_strand_id
1 'polypeptide(L)'
;MASTTSRSKYFDNAKFILIFLVVFGHMISPYKDQDKVLFTLYTVIFLFHMPAFILISGYFAKGYRKKGYLLKSVQKILIPYFVFQIIYSVVYFLVGKEKTLEFDLFQPHWSLWFLLSLFFWNLLLYVFARLKWTGLLVAVLVGIAIGYFEQAGSFMSISRTFVFFPYFLLGFLLNGDHLRRIIGAKYAVPAGVVIIITTFLFFGLSFPENAVPWLLGDTSYENMGGMQLTDGLLRGLQYVLTLIVVFGFLPLIPSNQYRITKIGERTLYVYLFHGFIIKAIQSILPDAISENYLFLIAFSFMVCIVLGSYMIKKYTQPLVELKI
;
A
#
# COMPACT_ATOMS: atom_id res chain seq x y z
N MET A 1 9.13 -7.61 21.73
CA MET A 1 10.59 -7.56 21.47
C MET A 1 10.84 -8.07 20.06
N ALA A 2 11.39 -7.22 19.18
CA ALA A 2 11.75 -7.63 17.82
C ALA A 2 13.17 -8.23 17.83
N SER A 3 13.29 -9.52 18.15
CA SER A 3 14.53 -10.27 17.89
C SER A 3 14.48 -10.88 16.49
N THR A 4 15.63 -11.00 15.85
CA THR A 4 15.79 -11.47 14.46
C THR A 4 15.69 -12.98 14.29
N THR A 5 15.46 -13.75 15.37
CA THR A 5 15.27 -15.21 15.35
C THR A 5 13.84 -15.65 15.65
N SER A 6 13.00 -14.76 16.22
CA SER A 6 11.59 -15.00 16.50
C SER A 6 10.75 -13.99 15.74
N ARG A 7 9.79 -14.47 14.93
CA ARG A 7 8.89 -13.62 14.15
C ARG A 7 8.20 -12.60 15.06
N SER A 8 8.47 -11.32 14.80
CA SER A 8 7.97 -10.22 15.62
C SER A 8 6.47 -9.98 15.40
N LYS A 9 5.67 -10.22 16.44
CA LYS A 9 4.21 -10.03 16.46
C LYS A 9 3.77 -8.60 16.15
N TYR A 10 4.62 -7.64 16.48
CA TYR A 10 4.42 -6.24 16.12
C TYR A 10 4.25 -6.04 14.61
N PHE A 11 5.11 -6.65 13.78
CA PHE A 11 5.00 -6.50 12.33
C PHE A 11 3.80 -7.24 11.74
N ASP A 12 3.39 -8.35 12.35
CA ASP A 12 2.18 -9.04 11.92
C ASP A 12 0.93 -8.20 12.25
N ASN A 13 0.86 -7.58 13.44
CA ASN A 13 -0.19 -6.61 13.79
C ASN A 13 -0.18 -5.40 12.85
N ALA A 14 1.01 -4.85 12.55
CA ALA A 14 1.17 -3.74 11.62
C ALA A 14 0.58 -4.08 10.24
N LYS A 15 0.97 -5.24 9.68
CA LYS A 15 0.46 -5.69 8.39
C LYS A 15 -1.04 -5.93 8.41
N PHE A 16 -1.59 -6.47 9.51
CA PHE A 16 -3.03 -6.65 9.66
C PHE A 16 -3.79 -5.32 9.64
N ILE A 17 -3.35 -4.33 10.44
CA ILE A 17 -4.00 -3.02 10.47
C ILE A 17 -3.91 -2.36 9.10
N LEU A 18 -2.72 -2.38 8.48
CA LEU A 18 -2.53 -1.75 7.17
C LEU A 18 -3.34 -2.44 6.06
N ILE A 19 -3.44 -3.77 6.05
CA ILE A 19 -4.29 -4.45 5.05
C ILE A 19 -5.77 -4.17 5.29
N PHE A 20 -6.20 -4.02 6.54
CA PHE A 20 -7.54 -3.55 6.84
C PHE A 20 -7.78 -2.15 6.27
N LEU A 21 -6.82 -1.22 6.43
CA LEU A 21 -6.92 0.12 5.84
C LEU A 21 -6.98 0.09 4.30
N VAL A 22 -6.27 -0.83 3.62
CA VAL A 22 -6.41 -1.03 2.17
C VAL A 22 -7.84 -1.43 1.82
N VAL A 23 -8.38 -2.46 2.47
CA VAL A 23 -9.74 -2.97 2.20
C VAL A 23 -10.78 -1.90 2.50
N PHE A 24 -10.68 -1.23 3.65
CA PHE A 24 -11.59 -0.16 4.05
C PHE A 24 -11.50 1.04 3.11
N GLY A 25 -10.29 1.48 2.73
CA GLY A 25 -10.08 2.57 1.78
C GLY A 25 -10.71 2.27 0.40
N HIS A 26 -10.61 1.04 -0.07
CA HIS A 26 -11.26 0.61 -1.33
C HIS A 26 -12.78 0.45 -1.20
N MET A 27 -13.28 0.11 -0.01
CA MET A 27 -14.71 0.03 0.28
C MET A 27 -15.36 1.41 0.24
N ILE A 28 -14.74 2.43 0.85
CA ILE A 28 -15.27 3.80 0.91
C ILE A 28 -15.00 4.62 -0.37
N SER A 29 -14.07 4.18 -1.21
CA SER A 29 -13.63 4.94 -2.40
C SER A 29 -14.74 5.42 -3.34
N PRO A 30 -15.82 4.66 -3.64
CA PRO A 30 -16.90 5.14 -4.51
C PRO A 30 -17.78 6.21 -3.87
N TYR A 31 -17.78 6.30 -2.53
CA TYR A 31 -18.65 7.16 -1.75
C TYR A 31 -17.92 8.41 -1.23
N LYS A 32 -16.60 8.51 -1.46
CA LYS A 32 -15.75 9.58 -0.92
C LYS A 32 -16.23 10.97 -1.32
N ASP A 33 -16.82 11.14 -2.51
CA ASP A 33 -17.25 12.45 -3.02
C ASP A 33 -18.67 12.84 -2.56
N GLN A 34 -19.38 11.92 -1.89
CA GLN A 34 -20.74 12.15 -1.39
C GLN A 34 -20.74 12.59 0.07
N ASP A 35 -19.66 12.35 0.80
CA ASP A 35 -19.57 12.55 2.25
C ASP A 35 -18.18 13.06 2.65
N LYS A 36 -18.14 14.21 3.31
CA LYS A 36 -16.88 14.87 3.72
C LYS A 36 -16.07 14.05 4.71
N VAL A 37 -16.71 13.28 5.59
CA VAL A 37 -16.04 12.38 6.53
C VAL A 37 -15.40 11.22 5.76
N LEU A 38 -16.11 10.63 4.79
CA LEU A 38 -15.55 9.59 3.91
C LEU A 38 -14.41 10.11 3.05
N PHE A 39 -14.51 11.33 2.50
CA PHE A 39 -13.41 12.00 1.80
C PHE A 39 -12.17 12.13 2.69
N THR A 40 -12.36 12.61 3.92
CA THR A 40 -11.28 12.79 4.89
C THR A 40 -10.65 11.46 5.27
N LEU A 41 -11.47 10.45 5.57
CA LEU A 41 -10.99 9.09 5.86
C LEU A 41 -10.19 8.53 4.69
N TYR A 42 -10.71 8.65 3.48
CA TYR A 42 -10.06 8.19 2.26
C TYR A 42 -8.68 8.86 2.09
N THR A 43 -8.63 10.19 2.12
CA THR A 43 -7.37 10.93 1.90
C THR A 43 -6.34 10.67 3.00
N VAL A 44 -6.74 10.66 4.28
CA VAL A 44 -5.82 10.35 5.38
C VAL A 44 -5.33 8.90 5.29
N ILE A 45 -6.19 7.94 4.97
CA ILE A 45 -5.76 6.55 4.75
C ILE A 45 -4.72 6.51 3.64
N PHE A 46 -5.03 7.06 2.46
CA PHE A 46 -4.16 7.02 1.28
C PHE A 46 -2.84 7.79 1.46
N LEU A 47 -2.78 8.77 2.36
CA LEU A 47 -1.55 9.49 2.71
C LEU A 47 -0.46 8.57 3.28
N PHE A 48 -0.80 7.58 4.10
CA PHE A 48 0.21 6.81 4.85
C PHE A 48 0.08 5.29 4.79
N HIS A 49 -1.08 4.70 4.50
CA HIS A 49 -1.24 3.24 4.62
C HIS A 49 -0.33 2.46 3.64
N MET A 50 -0.31 2.86 2.35
CA MET A 50 0.59 2.25 1.37
C MET A 50 2.06 2.59 1.67
N PRO A 51 2.46 3.85 1.90
CA PRO A 51 3.82 4.19 2.34
C PRO A 51 4.31 3.38 3.56
N ALA A 52 3.47 3.19 4.57
CA ALA A 52 3.81 2.35 5.74
C ALA A 52 3.97 0.88 5.35
N PHE A 53 3.08 0.32 4.52
CA PHE A 53 3.16 -1.07 4.06
C PHE A 53 4.42 -1.30 3.20
N ILE A 54 4.75 -0.33 2.36
CA ILE A 54 5.93 -0.30 1.50
C ILE A 54 7.21 -0.22 2.34
N LEU A 55 7.26 0.68 3.33
CA LEU A 55 8.38 0.80 4.26
C LEU A 55 8.61 -0.52 5.02
N ILE A 56 7.54 -1.15 5.53
CA ILE A 56 7.65 -2.46 6.19
C ILE A 56 8.15 -3.54 5.20
N SER A 57 7.67 -3.52 3.96
CA SER A 57 8.15 -4.45 2.91
C SER A 57 9.65 -4.28 2.66
N GLY A 58 10.12 -3.03 2.56
CA GLY A 58 11.55 -2.70 2.41
C GLY A 58 12.39 -3.16 3.60
N TYR A 59 11.88 -3.00 4.83
CA TYR A 59 12.56 -3.46 6.05
C TYR A 59 12.85 -4.97 6.04
N PHE A 60 11.99 -5.77 5.40
CA PHE A 60 12.18 -7.22 5.25
C PHE A 60 12.99 -7.61 3.99
N ALA A 61 13.33 -6.68 3.11
CA ALA A 61 14.06 -6.93 1.85
C ALA A 61 15.60 -7.03 2.01
N LYS A 62 16.11 -7.09 3.25
CA LYS A 62 17.55 -7.15 3.56
C LYS A 62 18.29 -8.36 2.96
N GLY A 63 17.55 -9.40 2.60
CA GLY A 63 18.08 -10.63 2.00
C GLY A 63 18.43 -10.56 0.51
N TYR A 64 18.41 -9.38 -0.13
CA TYR A 64 18.52 -9.23 -1.59
C TYR A 64 19.78 -9.87 -2.23
N ARG A 65 20.89 -9.97 -1.50
CA ARG A 65 22.12 -10.63 -2.01
C ARG A 65 22.12 -12.15 -1.90
N LYS A 66 21.13 -12.76 -1.24
CA LYS A 66 21.07 -14.24 -1.10
C LYS A 66 20.82 -14.89 -2.46
N LYS A 67 21.51 -16.00 -2.73
CA LYS A 67 21.31 -16.78 -3.96
C LYS A 67 19.81 -17.14 -4.11
N GLY A 68 19.27 -16.91 -5.31
CA GLY A 68 17.85 -17.16 -5.62
C GLY A 68 16.87 -16.13 -5.06
N TYR A 69 17.32 -14.97 -4.55
CA TYR A 69 16.42 -13.91 -4.09
C TYR A 69 15.49 -13.41 -5.20
N LEU A 70 16.04 -13.05 -6.36
CA LEU A 70 15.25 -12.64 -7.52
C LEU A 70 14.29 -13.74 -7.98
N LEU A 71 14.75 -14.99 -8.06
CA LEU A 71 13.89 -16.11 -8.42
C LEU A 71 12.71 -16.26 -7.44
N LYS A 72 12.95 -16.11 -6.13
CA LYS A 72 11.88 -16.10 -5.12
C LYS A 72 10.93 -14.91 -5.28
N SER A 73 11.45 -13.74 -5.67
CA SER A 73 10.64 -12.56 -5.96
C SER A 73 9.75 -12.80 -7.18
N VAL A 74 10.29 -13.38 -8.25
CA VAL A 74 9.49 -13.81 -9.41
C VAL A 74 8.39 -14.78 -8.97
N GLN A 75 8.74 -15.86 -8.28
CA GLN A 75 7.79 -16.90 -7.88
C GLN A 75 6.70 -16.42 -6.93
N LYS A 76 7.02 -15.53 -5.99
CA LYS A 76 6.09 -15.10 -4.93
C LYS A 76 5.37 -13.78 -5.21
N ILE A 77 5.80 -13.03 -6.23
CA ILE A 77 5.30 -11.69 -6.50
C ILE A 77 4.87 -11.58 -7.97
N LEU A 78 5.80 -11.81 -8.89
CA LEU A 78 5.57 -11.57 -10.32
C LEU A 78 4.64 -12.62 -10.94
N ILE A 79 4.78 -13.91 -10.59
CA ILE A 79 3.85 -14.93 -11.10
C ILE A 79 2.43 -14.73 -10.53
N PRO A 80 2.23 -14.52 -9.21
CA PRO A 80 0.92 -14.16 -8.68
C PRO A 80 0.33 -12.91 -9.32
N TYR A 81 1.15 -11.91 -9.65
CA TYR A 81 0.70 -10.75 -10.43
C TYR A 81 0.09 -11.17 -11.76
N PHE A 82 0.80 -11.94 -12.61
CA PHE A 82 0.26 -12.35 -13.91
C PHE A 82 -0.98 -13.25 -13.79
N VAL A 83 -0.98 -14.18 -12.84
CA VAL A 83 -2.13 -15.05 -12.58
C VAL A 83 -3.36 -14.21 -12.23
N PHE A 84 -3.23 -13.27 -11.30
CA PHE A 84 -4.36 -12.43 -10.90
C PHE A 84 -4.72 -11.39 -11.97
N GLN A 85 -3.76 -10.89 -12.75
CA GLN A 85 -4.02 -9.99 -13.88
C GLN A 85 -4.94 -10.67 -14.92
N ILE A 86 -4.67 -11.94 -15.24
CA ILE A 86 -5.54 -12.74 -16.12
C ILE A 86 -6.92 -12.94 -15.49
N ILE A 87 -6.98 -13.32 -14.20
CA ILE A 87 -8.26 -13.50 -13.49
C ILE A 87 -9.08 -12.21 -13.49
N TYR A 88 -8.46 -11.06 -13.21
CA TYR A 88 -9.13 -9.76 -13.24
C TYR A 88 -9.67 -9.44 -14.63
N SER A 89 -8.88 -9.68 -15.68
CA SER A 89 -9.29 -9.44 -17.07
C SER A 89 -10.51 -10.29 -17.44
N VAL A 90 -10.51 -11.58 -17.06
CA VAL A 90 -11.68 -12.46 -17.25
C VAL A 90 -12.89 -11.98 -16.46
N VAL A 91 -12.72 -11.65 -15.18
CA VAL A 91 -13.84 -11.18 -14.34
C VAL A 91 -14.43 -9.88 -14.87
N TYR A 92 -13.60 -8.93 -15.32
CA TYR A 92 -14.07 -7.65 -15.85
C TYR A 92 -14.83 -7.82 -17.16
N PHE A 93 -14.39 -8.74 -18.02
CA PHE A 93 -15.13 -9.13 -19.21
C PHE A 93 -16.47 -9.79 -18.85
N LEU A 94 -16.49 -10.77 -17.95
CA LEU A 94 -17.71 -11.50 -17.55
C LEU A 94 -18.77 -10.60 -16.89
N VAL A 95 -18.33 -9.58 -16.15
CA VAL A 95 -19.22 -8.61 -15.49
C VAL A 95 -19.58 -7.43 -16.43
N GLY A 96 -19.11 -7.45 -17.68
CA GLY A 96 -19.43 -6.43 -18.69
C GLY A 96 -18.75 -5.08 -18.47
N LYS A 97 -17.69 -5.03 -17.66
CA LYS A 97 -16.86 -3.81 -17.51
C LYS A 97 -16.00 -3.56 -18.73
N GLU A 98 -15.50 -4.63 -19.34
CA GLU A 98 -14.75 -4.58 -20.60
C GLU A 98 -15.57 -5.22 -21.71
N LYS A 99 -15.61 -4.58 -22.89
CA LYS A 99 -16.37 -5.08 -24.05
C LYS A 99 -15.68 -6.26 -24.74
N THR A 100 -14.35 -6.30 -24.67
CA THR A 100 -13.49 -7.32 -25.28
C THR A 100 -12.64 -7.98 -24.20
N LEU A 101 -12.37 -9.27 -24.36
CA LEU A 101 -11.44 -9.97 -23.49
C LEU A 101 -10.01 -9.71 -23.97
N GLU A 102 -9.36 -8.75 -23.31
CA GLU A 102 -7.97 -8.38 -23.59
C GLU A 102 -7.08 -8.66 -22.37
N PHE A 103 -5.87 -9.15 -22.63
CA PHE A 103 -4.88 -9.46 -21.60
C PHE A 103 -3.72 -8.47 -21.68
N ASP A 104 -3.96 -7.23 -21.27
CA ASP A 104 -2.86 -6.28 -21.06
C ASP A 104 -2.12 -6.63 -19.76
N LEU A 105 -0.96 -7.27 -19.90
CA LEU A 105 -0.14 -7.67 -18.75
C LEU A 105 0.74 -6.53 -18.21
N PHE A 106 0.81 -5.40 -18.91
CA PHE A 106 1.65 -4.26 -18.57
C PHE A 106 0.87 -3.13 -17.91
N GLN A 107 -0.45 -3.09 -18.05
CA GLN A 107 -1.33 -2.18 -17.31
C GLN A 107 -1.96 -2.89 -16.11
N PRO A 108 -1.37 -2.80 -14.90
CA PRO A 108 -1.84 -3.57 -13.76
C PRO A 108 -3.26 -3.18 -13.36
N HIS A 109 -4.15 -4.17 -13.26
CA HIS A 109 -5.53 -3.94 -12.85
C HIS A 109 -5.63 -3.52 -11.38
N TRP A 110 -6.36 -2.43 -11.15
CA TRP A 110 -6.81 -1.98 -9.84
C TRP A 110 -5.71 -1.99 -8.76
N SER A 111 -5.70 -2.94 -7.83
CA SER A 111 -4.72 -3.00 -6.73
C SER A 111 -3.38 -3.65 -7.10
N LEU A 112 -3.30 -4.37 -8.23
CA LEU A 112 -2.15 -5.22 -8.64
C LEU A 112 -0.85 -4.44 -8.91
N TRP A 113 -0.95 -3.11 -9.06
CA TRP A 113 0.19 -2.21 -9.23
C TRP A 113 1.25 -2.41 -8.13
N PHE A 114 0.81 -2.73 -6.91
CA PHE A 114 1.71 -2.90 -5.77
C PHE A 114 2.60 -4.15 -5.92
N LEU A 115 2.11 -5.28 -6.44
CA LEU A 115 2.96 -6.45 -6.68
C LEU A 115 4.00 -6.17 -7.77
N LEU A 116 3.56 -5.54 -8.87
CA LEU A 116 4.47 -5.19 -9.96
C LEU A 116 5.55 -4.22 -9.47
N SER A 117 5.15 -3.17 -8.75
CA SER A 117 6.08 -2.20 -8.15
C SER A 117 7.00 -2.87 -7.13
N LEU A 118 6.48 -3.78 -6.30
CA LEU A 118 7.27 -4.52 -5.31
C LEU A 118 8.34 -5.38 -5.96
N PHE A 119 8.03 -6.03 -7.09
CA PHE A 119 9.04 -6.73 -7.88
C PHE A 119 10.14 -5.77 -8.36
N PHE A 120 9.77 -4.62 -8.95
CA PHE A 120 10.74 -3.63 -9.40
C PHE A 120 11.55 -3.01 -8.27
N TRP A 121 10.97 -2.73 -7.11
CA TRP A 121 11.71 -2.24 -5.94
C TRP A 121 12.78 -3.24 -5.49
N ASN A 122 12.47 -4.54 -5.53
CA ASN A 122 13.44 -5.60 -5.25
C ASN A 122 14.58 -5.64 -6.28
N LEU A 123 14.30 -5.34 -7.55
CA LEU A 123 15.31 -5.20 -8.60
C LEU A 123 16.17 -3.95 -8.37
N LEU A 124 15.54 -2.82 -8.06
CA LEU A 124 16.22 -1.53 -7.80
C LEU A 124 17.20 -1.62 -6.61
N LEU A 125 16.96 -2.51 -5.63
CA LEU A 125 17.92 -2.74 -4.54
C LEU A 125 19.30 -3.17 -5.03
N TYR A 126 19.43 -3.89 -6.16
CA TYR A 126 20.75 -4.30 -6.66
C TYR A 126 21.66 -3.12 -7.01
N VAL A 127 21.06 -1.98 -7.33
CA VAL A 127 21.74 -0.71 -7.62
C VAL A 127 21.78 0.15 -6.36
N PHE A 128 20.63 0.51 -5.81
CA PHE A 128 20.50 1.53 -4.76
C PHE A 128 21.01 1.09 -3.39
N ALA A 129 20.96 -0.22 -3.07
CA ALA A 129 21.46 -0.68 -1.77
C ALA A 129 22.98 -0.50 -1.61
N ARG A 130 23.74 -0.37 -2.72
CA ARG A 130 25.18 -0.07 -2.69
C ARG A 130 25.45 1.38 -2.28
N LEU A 131 24.53 2.28 -2.64
CA LEU A 131 24.63 3.72 -2.37
C LEU A 131 24.17 4.09 -0.94
N LYS A 132 23.53 3.18 -0.20
CA LYS A 132 23.06 3.42 1.17
C LYS A 132 22.20 4.71 1.26
N TRP A 133 22.52 5.63 2.16
CA TRP A 133 21.79 6.89 2.36
C TRP A 133 21.90 7.86 1.19
N THR A 134 23.00 7.87 0.42
CA THR A 134 23.05 8.69 -0.81
C THR A 134 22.10 8.13 -1.86
N GLY A 135 21.91 6.81 -1.89
CA GLY A 135 20.89 6.16 -2.70
C GLY A 135 19.47 6.62 -2.35
N LEU A 136 19.18 6.89 -1.08
CA LEU A 136 17.88 7.43 -0.66
C LEU A 136 17.65 8.84 -1.23
N LEU A 137 18.67 9.70 -1.20
CA LEU A 137 18.57 11.03 -1.81
C LEU A 137 18.31 10.94 -3.32
N VAL A 138 19.04 10.07 -4.02
CA VAL A 138 18.83 9.81 -5.46
C VAL A 138 17.42 9.27 -5.71
N ALA A 139 16.92 8.35 -4.87
CA ALA A 139 15.58 7.80 -5.00
C ALA A 139 14.50 8.90 -4.85
N VAL A 140 14.67 9.82 -3.89
CA VAL A 140 13.75 10.96 -3.71
C VAL A 140 13.77 11.86 -4.93
N LEU A 141 14.96 12.20 -5.45
CA LEU A 141 15.09 13.03 -6.64
C LEU A 141 14.46 12.38 -7.88
N VAL A 142 14.67 11.07 -8.07
CA VAL A 142 14.04 10.31 -9.17
C VAL A 142 12.52 10.23 -8.99
N GLY A 143 12.03 10.04 -7.76
CA GLY A 143 10.59 10.03 -7.45
C GLY A 143 9.90 11.39 -7.63
N ILE A 144 10.64 12.50 -7.52
CA ILE A 144 10.18 13.83 -7.93
C ILE A 144 10.24 13.96 -9.45
N ALA A 145 11.39 13.62 -10.06
CA ALA A 145 11.62 13.77 -11.49
C ALA A 145 10.63 12.99 -12.36
N ILE A 146 10.24 11.78 -11.94
CA ILE A 146 9.32 10.93 -12.71
C ILE A 146 7.96 11.61 -12.96
N GLY A 147 7.53 12.50 -12.06
CA GLY A 147 6.30 13.26 -12.23
C GLY A 147 6.29 14.22 -13.41
N TYR A 148 7.46 14.69 -13.85
CA TYR A 148 7.60 15.56 -15.02
C TYR A 148 7.58 14.82 -16.35
N PHE A 149 7.62 13.47 -16.34
CA PHE A 149 7.50 12.69 -17.57
C PHE A 149 6.03 12.42 -17.85
N GLU A 150 5.48 13.06 -18.88
CA GLU A 150 4.07 12.90 -19.28
C GLU A 150 3.66 11.44 -19.45
N GLN A 151 4.53 10.65 -20.11
CA GLN A 151 4.33 9.23 -20.40
C GLN A 151 4.48 8.34 -19.17
N ALA A 152 4.98 8.88 -18.04
CA ALA A 152 5.00 8.18 -16.77
C ALA A 152 3.59 8.18 -16.15
N GLY A 153 2.71 7.40 -16.77
CA GLY A 153 1.35 7.13 -16.29
C GLY A 153 1.22 5.76 -15.62
N SER A 154 0.07 5.13 -15.82
CA SER A 154 -0.27 3.80 -15.29
C SER A 154 0.53 2.65 -15.92
N PHE A 155 1.19 2.88 -17.06
CA PHE A 155 1.95 1.85 -17.77
C PHE A 155 3.04 1.24 -16.89
N MET A 156 2.98 -0.07 -16.71
CA MET A 156 3.79 -0.87 -15.77
C MET A 156 3.81 -0.33 -14.34
N SER A 157 2.87 0.54 -13.96
CA SER A 157 2.88 1.27 -12.71
C SER A 157 4.23 1.99 -12.47
N ILE A 158 4.84 2.52 -13.53
CA ILE A 158 6.20 3.08 -13.46
C ILE A 158 6.25 4.33 -12.57
N SER A 159 5.21 5.19 -12.66
CA SER A 159 5.08 6.38 -11.82
C SER A 159 5.04 6.01 -10.34
N ARG A 160 4.10 5.16 -9.93
CA ARG A 160 4.01 4.65 -8.55
C ARG A 160 5.28 3.94 -8.12
N THR A 161 5.93 3.18 -9.01
CA THR A 161 7.18 2.48 -8.69
C THR A 161 8.23 3.48 -8.23
N PHE A 162 8.51 4.53 -9.00
CA PHE A 162 9.54 5.51 -8.62
C PHE A 162 9.07 6.46 -7.51
N VAL A 163 7.80 6.87 -7.50
CA VAL A 163 7.23 7.74 -6.46
C VAL A 163 7.30 7.06 -5.09
N PHE A 164 6.99 5.77 -4.98
CA PHE A 164 6.98 5.08 -3.68
C PHE A 164 8.30 4.40 -3.32
N PHE A 165 9.26 4.29 -4.24
CA PHE A 165 10.55 3.66 -3.98
C PHE A 165 11.34 4.27 -2.82
N PRO A 166 11.35 5.60 -2.58
CA PRO A 166 12.02 6.19 -1.42
C PRO A 166 11.56 5.58 -0.08
N TYR A 167 10.25 5.31 0.09
CA TYR A 167 9.73 4.69 1.30
C TYR A 167 10.22 3.24 1.46
N PHE A 168 10.27 2.50 0.36
CA PHE A 168 10.77 1.12 0.34
C PHE A 168 12.26 1.09 0.71
N LEU A 169 13.07 1.94 0.07
CA LEU A 169 14.50 2.04 0.32
C LEU A 169 14.79 2.53 1.74
N LEU A 170 14.05 3.52 2.25
CA LEU A 170 14.16 3.94 3.65
C LEU A 170 13.90 2.77 4.59
N GLY A 171 12.83 2.01 4.37
CA GLY A 171 12.55 0.78 5.11
C GLY A 171 13.72 -0.20 5.12
N PHE A 172 14.33 -0.43 3.96
CA PHE A 172 15.51 -1.28 3.79
C PHE A 172 16.73 -0.78 4.60
N LEU A 173 16.97 0.54 4.60
CA LEU A 173 18.09 1.17 5.31
C LEU A 173 17.88 1.23 6.83
N LEU A 174 16.63 1.20 7.30
CA LEU A 174 16.33 1.19 8.74
C LEU A 174 16.78 -0.12 9.40
N ASN A 175 17.51 0.02 10.51
CA ASN A 175 17.89 -1.11 11.37
C ASN A 175 16.85 -1.34 12.47
N GLY A 176 16.87 -2.55 13.05
CA GLY A 176 15.95 -2.91 14.13
C GLY A 176 16.05 -1.97 15.33
N ASP A 177 17.25 -1.49 15.64
CA ASP A 177 17.48 -0.53 16.72
C ASP A 177 16.88 0.85 16.44
N HIS A 178 16.96 1.34 15.20
CA HIS A 178 16.34 2.62 14.83
C HIS A 178 14.83 2.57 15.07
N LEU A 179 14.19 1.51 14.56
CA LEU A 179 12.75 1.34 14.70
C LEU A 179 12.35 1.14 16.17
N ARG A 180 13.13 0.37 16.94
CA ARG A 180 12.90 0.18 18.37
C ARG A 180 13.02 1.48 19.17
N ARG A 181 13.96 2.37 18.82
CA ARG A 181 14.09 3.69 19.47
C ARG A 181 12.89 4.58 19.17
N ILE A 182 12.43 4.61 17.92
CA ILE A 182 11.27 5.43 17.52
C ILE A 182 10.00 4.96 18.24
N ILE A 183 9.71 3.66 18.19
CA ILE A 183 8.47 3.10 18.78
C ILE A 183 8.55 3.05 20.31
N GLY A 184 9.74 2.82 20.88
CA GLY A 184 9.94 2.65 22.31
C GLY A 184 10.20 3.93 23.10
N ALA A 185 10.21 5.10 22.46
CA ALA A 185 10.41 6.37 23.16
C ALA A 185 9.25 6.67 24.13
N LYS A 186 9.56 7.30 25.27
CA LYS A 186 8.60 7.59 26.37
C LYS A 186 7.32 8.28 25.89
N TYR A 187 7.43 9.16 24.90
CA TYR A 187 6.31 9.95 24.37
C TYR A 187 5.88 9.52 22.95
N ALA A 188 6.33 8.36 22.47
CA ALA A 188 6.05 7.91 21.10
C ALA A 188 4.55 7.74 20.82
N VAL A 189 3.82 7.12 21.76
CA VAL A 189 2.36 6.91 21.62
C VAL A 189 1.58 8.23 21.69
N PRO A 190 1.75 9.09 22.72
CA PRO A 190 1.09 10.40 22.73
C PRO A 190 1.40 11.26 21.50
N ALA A 191 2.67 11.32 21.08
CA ALA A 191 3.06 12.05 19.88
C ALA A 191 2.39 11.48 18.62
N GLY A 192 2.34 10.15 18.49
CA GLY A 192 1.62 9.47 17.41
C GLY A 192 0.14 9.82 17.37
N VAL A 193 -0.53 9.82 18.53
CA VAL A 193 -1.95 10.21 18.63
C VAL A 193 -2.15 11.67 18.19
N VAL A 194 -1.30 12.59 18.66
CA VAL A 194 -1.38 14.00 18.24
C VAL A 194 -1.18 14.13 16.73
N ILE A 195 -0.16 13.48 16.16
CA ILE A 195 0.11 13.49 14.71
C ILE A 195 -1.12 13.01 13.93
N ILE A 196 -1.73 11.89 14.32
CA ILE A 196 -2.90 11.35 13.62
C ILE A 196 -4.09 12.32 13.74
N ILE A 197 -4.40 12.81 14.94
CA ILE A 197 -5.51 13.76 15.14
C ILE A 197 -5.30 15.04 14.32
N THR A 198 -4.10 15.64 14.39
CA THR A 198 -3.77 16.85 13.61
C THR A 198 -3.87 16.58 12.11
N THR A 199 -3.46 15.40 11.64
CA THR A 199 -3.61 15.02 10.23
C THR A 199 -5.09 14.95 9.83
N PHE A 200 -5.94 14.30 10.65
CA PHE A 200 -7.38 14.25 10.40
C PHE A 200 -8.02 15.64 10.39
N LEU A 201 -7.67 16.51 11.34
CA LEU A 201 -8.18 17.88 11.38
C LEU A 201 -7.73 18.69 10.18
N PHE A 202 -6.44 18.66 9.83
CA PHE A 202 -5.91 19.40 8.69
C PHE A 202 -6.54 18.92 7.37
N PHE A 203 -6.63 17.61 7.17
CA PHE A 203 -7.19 17.06 5.93
C PHE A 203 -8.70 17.30 5.83
N GLY A 204 -9.43 17.19 6.94
CA GLY A 204 -10.86 17.45 6.96
C GLY A 204 -11.25 18.92 6.81
N LEU A 205 -10.35 19.85 7.15
CA LEU A 205 -10.61 21.28 7.02
C LEU A 205 -10.11 21.86 5.69
N SER A 206 -8.98 21.38 5.18
CA SER A 206 -8.20 22.12 4.18
C SER A 206 -7.67 21.29 3.00
N PHE A 207 -7.84 19.97 2.96
CA PHE A 207 -7.30 19.16 1.85
C PHE A 207 -8.19 19.30 0.60
N PRO A 208 -7.64 19.74 -0.54
CA PRO A 208 -8.45 20.00 -1.73
C PRO A 208 -8.68 18.70 -2.53
N GLU A 209 -9.87 18.56 -3.12
CA GLU A 209 -10.29 17.33 -3.83
C GLU A 209 -9.41 17.00 -5.03
N ASN A 210 -8.96 18.02 -5.75
CA ASN A 210 -8.04 17.88 -6.88
C ASN A 210 -6.62 17.44 -6.46
N ALA A 211 -6.29 17.43 -5.16
CA ALA A 211 -4.98 16.96 -4.69
C ALA A 211 -4.92 15.45 -4.41
N VAL A 212 -6.03 14.72 -4.51
CA VAL A 212 -6.05 13.25 -4.34
C VAL A 212 -4.99 12.52 -5.20
N PRO A 213 -4.79 12.84 -6.49
CA PRO A 213 -3.80 12.16 -7.34
C PRO A 213 -2.35 12.25 -6.82
N TRP A 214 -2.01 13.30 -6.06
CA TRP A 214 -0.70 13.39 -5.40
C TRP A 214 -0.48 12.23 -4.43
N LEU A 215 -1.51 11.84 -3.67
CA LEU A 215 -1.45 10.71 -2.74
C LEU A 215 -1.34 9.35 -3.46
N LEU A 216 -1.94 9.25 -4.65
CA LEU A 216 -1.96 8.01 -5.44
C LEU A 216 -0.66 7.77 -6.19
N GLY A 217 0.04 8.83 -6.60
CA GLY A 217 1.34 8.75 -7.28
C GLY A 217 1.29 8.04 -8.63
N ASP A 218 0.15 8.08 -9.31
CA ASP A 218 -0.12 7.36 -10.57
C ASP A 218 -0.24 8.23 -11.80
N THR A 219 -0.20 9.55 -11.58
CA THR A 219 -0.45 10.57 -12.58
C THR A 219 0.76 11.50 -12.65
N SER A 220 1.13 11.91 -13.86
CA SER A 220 2.16 12.92 -14.10
C SER A 220 1.70 14.30 -13.60
N TYR A 221 2.63 15.22 -13.39
CA TYR A 221 2.33 16.58 -12.96
C TYR A 221 1.47 17.28 -14.01
N GLU A 222 1.80 17.09 -15.29
CA GLU A 222 1.06 17.69 -16.40
C GLU A 222 -0.41 17.31 -16.39
N ASN A 223 -0.69 16.02 -16.20
CA ASN A 223 -2.06 15.51 -16.09
C ASN A 223 -2.78 15.93 -14.80
N MET A 224 -2.04 16.43 -13.80
CA MET A 224 -2.60 17.10 -12.61
C MET A 224 -2.74 18.62 -12.80
N GLY A 225 -2.39 19.16 -13.97
CA GLY A 225 -2.44 20.58 -14.30
C GLY A 225 -1.20 21.38 -13.88
N GLY A 226 -0.07 20.72 -13.58
CA GLY A 226 1.17 21.36 -13.13
C GLY A 226 2.41 20.91 -13.92
N MET A 227 3.34 21.80 -14.22
CA MET A 227 4.66 21.45 -14.78
C MET A 227 5.77 22.38 -14.23
N GLN A 228 5.48 23.07 -13.14
CA GLN A 228 6.36 24.05 -12.56
C GLN A 228 7.33 23.39 -11.59
N LEU A 229 8.41 24.10 -11.24
CA LEU A 229 9.34 23.62 -10.20
C LEU A 229 8.64 23.45 -8.84
N THR A 230 7.60 24.25 -8.59
CA THR A 230 6.75 24.18 -7.40
C THR A 230 6.06 22.82 -7.25
N ASP A 231 5.69 22.16 -8.34
CA ASP A 231 5.08 20.82 -8.32
C ASP A 231 6.04 19.76 -7.77
N GLY A 232 7.31 19.83 -8.15
CA GLY A 232 8.35 18.95 -7.59
C GLY A 232 8.61 19.23 -6.11
N LEU A 233 8.54 20.49 -5.69
CA LEU A 233 8.62 20.87 -4.27
C LEU A 233 7.41 20.34 -3.49
N LEU A 234 6.20 20.37 -4.05
CA LEU A 234 5.01 19.79 -3.45
C LEU A 234 5.17 18.28 -3.24
N ARG A 235 5.73 17.55 -4.21
CA ARG A 235 6.07 16.13 -4.02
C ARG A 235 7.09 15.92 -2.91
N GLY A 236 8.11 16.77 -2.84
CA GLY A 236 9.10 16.77 -1.75
C GLY A 236 8.44 16.96 -0.38
N LEU A 237 7.55 17.94 -0.26
CA LEU A 237 6.77 18.20 0.96
C LEU A 237 5.88 17.01 1.32
N GLN A 238 5.20 16.42 0.32
CA GLN A 238 4.39 15.22 0.52
C GLN A 238 5.22 14.08 1.11
N TYR A 239 6.45 13.83 0.63
CA TYR A 239 7.32 12.80 1.21
C TYR A 239 7.53 13.02 2.71
N VAL A 240 7.82 14.25 3.12
CA VAL A 240 8.05 14.60 4.52
C VAL A 240 6.78 14.41 5.34
N LEU A 241 5.64 14.92 4.88
CA LEU A 241 4.35 14.80 5.57
C LEU A 241 3.95 13.33 5.73
N THR A 242 4.03 12.54 4.67
CA THR A 242 3.76 11.10 4.71
C THR A 242 4.67 10.41 5.72
N LEU A 243 5.98 10.70 5.75
CA LEU A 243 6.89 10.09 6.72
C LEU A 243 6.54 10.46 8.17
N ILE A 244 6.18 11.71 8.44
CA ILE A 244 5.72 12.14 9.77
C ILE A 244 4.51 11.30 10.19
N VAL A 245 3.52 11.12 9.32
CA VAL A 245 2.31 10.34 9.63
C VAL A 245 2.64 8.85 9.78
N VAL A 246 3.49 8.29 8.92
CA VAL A 246 3.94 6.89 9.03
C VAL A 246 4.66 6.65 10.36
N PHE A 247 5.63 7.49 10.73
CA PHE A 247 6.35 7.34 12.00
C PHE A 247 5.51 7.72 13.22
N GLY A 248 4.46 8.53 13.07
CA GLY A 248 3.43 8.74 14.10
C GLY A 248 2.49 7.54 14.27
N PHE A 249 2.18 6.83 13.18
CA PHE A 249 1.34 5.64 13.20
C PHE A 249 2.06 4.41 13.81
N LEU A 250 3.35 4.21 13.50
CA LEU A 250 4.08 3.01 13.92
C LEU A 250 4.07 2.75 15.46
N PRO A 251 4.24 3.76 16.34
CA PRO A 251 4.11 3.58 17.79
C PRO A 251 2.72 3.14 18.27
N LEU A 252 1.65 3.43 17.52
CA LEU A 252 0.28 3.09 17.89
C LEU A 252 -0.04 1.60 17.70
N ILE A 253 0.84 0.87 17.02
CA ILE A 253 0.64 -0.55 16.73
C ILE A 253 0.93 -1.37 18.00
N PRO A 254 -0.04 -2.19 18.46
CA PRO A 254 0.16 -2.97 19.67
C PRO A 254 1.20 -4.08 19.45
N SER A 255 2.00 -4.37 20.48
CA SER A 255 3.02 -5.43 20.45
C SER A 255 2.52 -6.79 20.94
N ASN A 256 1.32 -6.84 21.52
CA ASN A 256 0.75 -8.05 22.10
C ASN A 256 0.25 -9.03 21.02
N GLN A 257 0.23 -10.32 21.36
CA GLN A 257 -0.33 -11.34 20.48
C GLN A 257 -1.85 -11.44 20.68
N TYR A 258 -2.59 -11.26 19.59
CA TYR A 258 -4.04 -11.44 19.53
C TYR A 258 -4.38 -12.59 18.56
N ARG A 259 -5.64 -13.06 18.58
CA ARG A 259 -6.11 -14.06 17.61
C ARG A 259 -5.98 -13.57 16.16
N ILE A 260 -6.26 -12.28 15.95
CA ILE A 260 -6.17 -11.59 14.66
C ILE A 260 -4.73 -11.41 14.15
N THR A 261 -3.72 -11.45 15.04
CA THR A 261 -2.30 -11.33 14.64
C THR A 261 -1.90 -12.37 13.59
N LYS A 262 -2.49 -13.58 13.64
CA LYS A 262 -2.23 -14.64 12.66
C LYS A 262 -2.66 -14.27 11.23
N ILE A 263 -3.61 -13.35 11.07
CA ILE A 263 -4.06 -12.87 9.75
C ILE A 263 -3.00 -11.96 9.13
N GLY A 264 -2.27 -11.21 9.96
CA GLY A 264 -1.11 -10.42 9.53
C GLY A 264 -0.03 -11.23 8.81
N GLU A 265 -0.05 -12.55 8.99
CA GLU A 265 0.85 -13.46 8.28
C GLU A 265 0.40 -13.83 6.86
N ARG A 266 -0.85 -13.52 6.53
CA ARG A 266 -1.58 -13.96 5.33
C ARG A 266 -2.19 -12.79 4.56
N THR A 267 -1.65 -11.58 4.75
CA THR A 267 -2.17 -10.37 4.12
C THR A 267 -2.14 -10.41 2.60
N LEU A 268 -1.26 -11.21 1.99
CA LEU A 268 -1.24 -11.42 0.53
C LEU A 268 -2.56 -12.02 0.01
N TYR A 269 -3.18 -12.93 0.76
CA TYR A 269 -4.48 -13.51 0.38
C TYR A 269 -5.58 -12.45 0.42
N VAL A 270 -5.64 -11.66 1.50
CA VAL A 270 -6.57 -10.54 1.60
C VAL A 270 -6.35 -9.55 0.46
N TYR A 271 -5.11 -9.15 0.22
CA TYR A 271 -4.72 -8.23 -0.85
C TYR A 271 -5.14 -8.73 -2.24
N LEU A 272 -4.98 -10.02 -2.55
CA LEU A 272 -5.32 -10.54 -3.87
C LEU A 272 -6.85 -10.67 -4.08
N PHE A 273 -7.58 -11.10 -3.05
CA PHE A 273 -8.99 -11.46 -3.20
C PHE A 273 -9.99 -10.36 -2.83
N HIS A 274 -9.61 -9.36 -2.02
CA HIS A 274 -10.57 -8.35 -1.53
C HIS A 274 -11.27 -7.58 -2.65
N GLY A 275 -10.59 -7.35 -3.78
CA GLY A 275 -11.16 -6.60 -4.89
C GLY A 275 -12.37 -7.23 -5.52
N PHE A 276 -12.38 -8.55 -5.65
CA PHE A 276 -13.54 -9.26 -6.17
C PHE A 276 -14.75 -9.09 -5.25
N ILE A 277 -14.55 -9.17 -3.93
CA ILE A 277 -15.63 -8.99 -2.94
C ILE A 277 -16.13 -7.55 -2.92
N ILE A 278 -15.21 -6.57 -2.89
CA ILE A 278 -15.56 -5.15 -2.86
C ILE A 278 -16.29 -4.74 -4.15
N LYS A 279 -15.81 -5.16 -5.33
CA LYS A 279 -16.49 -4.85 -6.59
C LYS A 279 -17.85 -5.55 -6.69
N ALA A 280 -17.99 -6.78 -6.20
CA ALA A 280 -19.27 -7.48 -6.19
C ALA A 280 -20.30 -6.79 -5.28
N ILE A 281 -19.93 -6.44 -4.04
CA ILE A 281 -20.86 -5.78 -3.12
C ILE A 281 -21.28 -4.39 -3.63
N GLN A 282 -20.35 -3.64 -4.22
CA GLN A 282 -20.62 -2.34 -4.84
C GLN A 282 -21.59 -2.45 -6.03
N SER A 283 -21.56 -3.58 -6.75
CA SER A 283 -22.48 -3.83 -7.87
C SER A 283 -23.87 -4.26 -7.42
N ILE A 284 -24.00 -4.93 -6.28
CA ILE A 284 -25.28 -5.48 -5.80
C ILE A 284 -26.02 -4.46 -4.92
N LEU A 285 -25.29 -3.69 -4.11
CA LEU A 285 -25.83 -2.76 -3.13
C LEU A 285 -25.23 -1.35 -3.31
N PRO A 286 -25.45 -0.66 -4.43
CA PRO A 286 -24.84 0.65 -4.67
C PRO A 286 -25.29 1.70 -3.63
N ASP A 287 -26.58 1.75 -3.29
CA ASP A 287 -27.19 2.83 -2.50
C ASP A 287 -27.31 2.53 -1.00
N ALA A 288 -27.31 1.24 -0.60
CA ALA A 288 -27.49 0.84 0.80
C ALA A 288 -26.24 1.00 1.68
N ILE A 289 -25.14 1.51 1.10
CA ILE A 289 -23.79 1.45 1.68
C ILE A 289 -23.27 2.84 2.07
N SER A 290 -23.66 3.90 1.35
CA SER A 290 -23.02 5.23 1.47
C SER A 290 -23.15 5.85 2.87
N GLU A 291 -24.27 5.63 3.56
CA GLU A 291 -24.57 6.30 4.84
C GLU A 291 -24.34 5.44 6.10
N ASN A 292 -24.01 4.15 5.95
CA ASN A 292 -23.83 3.26 7.08
C ASN A 292 -22.35 2.99 7.38
N TYR A 293 -21.71 3.91 8.13
CA TYR A 293 -20.30 3.78 8.53
C TYR A 293 -20.00 2.49 9.28
N LEU A 294 -20.93 2.03 10.12
CA LEU A 294 -20.76 0.79 10.87
C LEU A 294 -20.71 -0.42 9.93
N PHE A 295 -21.60 -0.45 8.93
CA PHE A 295 -21.57 -1.47 7.89
C PHE A 295 -20.25 -1.43 7.10
N LEU A 296 -19.81 -0.26 6.64
CA LEU A 296 -18.55 -0.10 5.90
C LEU A 296 -17.34 -0.65 6.66
N ILE A 297 -17.24 -0.31 7.95
CA ILE A 297 -16.16 -0.77 8.84
C ILE A 297 -16.28 -2.27 9.12
N ALA A 298 -17.46 -2.72 9.55
CA ALA A 298 -17.69 -4.12 9.94
C ALA A 298 -17.52 -5.07 8.76
N PHE A 299 -18.01 -4.69 7.57
CA PHE A 299 -17.86 -5.46 6.35
C PHE A 299 -16.40 -5.54 5.92
N SER A 300 -15.68 -4.42 5.91
CA SER A 300 -14.23 -4.41 5.58
C SER A 300 -13.42 -5.28 6.55
N PHE A 301 -13.76 -5.24 7.84
CA PHE A 301 -13.15 -6.08 8.85
C PHE A 301 -13.48 -7.56 8.62
N MET A 302 -14.74 -7.88 8.37
CA MET A 302 -15.20 -9.24 8.05
C MET A 302 -14.46 -9.81 6.82
N VAL A 303 -14.32 -9.02 5.75
CA VAL A 303 -13.55 -9.41 4.56
C VAL A 303 -12.11 -9.77 4.93
N CYS A 304 -11.46 -8.98 5.79
CA CYS A 304 -10.11 -9.28 6.26
C CYS A 304 -10.05 -10.57 7.09
N ILE A 305 -11.02 -10.80 7.98
CA ILE A 305 -11.08 -12.03 8.80
C ILE A 305 -11.29 -13.27 7.93
N VAL A 306 -12.24 -13.21 7.00
CA VAL A 306 -12.61 -14.32 6.11
C VAL A 306 -11.45 -14.66 5.18
N LEU A 307 -10.95 -13.68 4.41
CA LEU A 307 -9.85 -13.88 3.46
C LEU A 307 -8.52 -14.20 4.14
N GLY A 308 -8.33 -13.71 5.37
CA GLY A 308 -7.18 -14.01 6.22
C GLY A 308 -7.23 -15.37 6.92
N SER A 309 -8.35 -16.07 6.83
CA SER A 309 -8.57 -17.33 7.53
C SER A 309 -7.65 -18.44 7.03
N TYR A 310 -7.51 -19.50 7.83
CA TYR A 310 -6.72 -20.66 7.44
C TYR A 310 -7.36 -21.42 6.28
N MET A 311 -8.70 -21.45 6.21
CA MET A 311 -9.43 -22.14 5.15
C MET A 311 -9.14 -21.52 3.78
N ILE A 312 -9.24 -20.19 3.67
CA ILE A 312 -8.93 -19.50 2.41
C ILE A 312 -7.50 -19.76 1.99
N LYS A 313 -6.54 -19.64 2.93
CA LYS A 313 -5.15 -20.02 2.66
C LYS A 313 -5.05 -21.45 2.12
N LYS A 314 -5.60 -22.44 2.83
CA LYS A 314 -5.47 -23.87 2.48
C LYS A 314 -5.96 -24.16 1.06
N TYR A 315 -7.11 -23.62 0.66
CA TYR A 315 -7.70 -23.93 -0.64
C TYR A 315 -7.15 -23.07 -1.79
N THR A 316 -6.64 -21.86 -1.51
CA THR A 316 -6.11 -20.95 -2.54
C THR A 316 -4.59 -20.91 -2.60
N GLN A 317 -3.89 -21.64 -1.72
CA GLN A 317 -2.43 -21.70 -1.69
C GLN A 317 -1.80 -22.15 -3.02
N PRO A 318 -2.35 -23.13 -3.77
CA PRO A 318 -1.80 -23.49 -5.08
C PRO A 318 -1.84 -22.33 -6.07
N LEU A 319 -2.88 -21.50 -6.01
CA LEU A 319 -3.03 -20.34 -6.89
C LEU A 319 -2.10 -19.18 -6.48
N VAL A 320 -1.98 -18.93 -5.16
CA VAL A 320 -1.27 -17.75 -4.63
C VAL A 320 0.22 -18.00 -4.42
N GLU A 321 0.61 -19.18 -3.91
CA GLU A 321 2.01 -19.53 -3.63
C GLU A 321 2.62 -20.48 -4.67
N LEU A 322 1.83 -21.00 -5.62
CA LEU A 322 2.27 -21.98 -6.64
C LEU A 322 2.92 -23.22 -6.02
N LYS A 323 2.42 -23.62 -4.86
CA LYS A 323 2.81 -24.85 -4.17
C LYS A 323 1.64 -25.81 -4.23
N ILE A 324 1.87 -26.97 -4.84
CA ILE A 324 0.95 -28.10 -4.86
C ILE A 324 1.09 -28.86 -3.53
#